data_AF-A0A2P2JZY3-F1
#
_entry.id   AF-A0A2P2JZY3-F1
#
_cell.length_a   1.000
_cell.length_b   1.000
_cell.length_c   1.000
_cell.angle_alpha   90.00
_cell.angle_beta   90.00
_cell.angle_gamma   90.00
#
_symmetry.space_group_name_H-M   'P 1'
#
loop_
_entity.id
_entity.type
_entity.pdbx_description
1 polymer ?
#
loop_
_entity_poly.entity_id
_entity_poly.type
_entity_poly.pdbx_seq_one_letter_code
_entity_poly.pdbx_strand_id
1 'polypeptide(L)'
;MASSVETAEIKDEPAVGVAGVVDKYNVETAELLASNAQHLPIAQAAPIYEHLLIVFPTAAKFWKQYVEAHMAVNNDDATKQIFSRCLLNCLQIPLWRCYIRFIRKVNDKKGLEGQEETRKAFDFMLSYVGADIASGPVWMDYIAFLKSLPALNAQEESQRMTAVRKAYQKAIITPTHHVEQIWKDYENFENSVSRQLAKGLLSEYQPKYNSARAVYRERKKYVNEVDWNMLAVPPSGSYKVFSASFLML
;
A
#
# COMPACT_ATOMS: atom_id res chain seq x y z
N MET A 1 82.83 -13.82 -29.37
CA MET A 1 81.87 -14.92 -29.57
C MET A 1 82.10 -15.90 -28.42
N ALA A 2 81.17 -16.22 -27.52
CA ALA A 2 79.73 -16.30 -27.63
C ALA A 2 79.04 -15.72 -26.38
N SER A 3 77.84 -15.19 -26.61
CA SER A 3 76.86 -14.77 -25.62
C SER A 3 76.03 -15.98 -25.21
N SER A 4 75.84 -16.22 -23.91
CA SER A 4 74.78 -17.09 -23.41
C SER A 4 74.07 -16.37 -22.28
N VAL A 5 72.84 -16.00 -22.61
CA VAL A 5 71.88 -15.22 -21.84
C VAL A 5 71.20 -16.15 -20.84
N GLU A 6 71.12 -15.67 -19.60
CA GLU A 6 70.44 -16.27 -18.46
C GLU A 6 68.91 -16.14 -18.65
N THR A 7 68.22 -17.27 -18.80
CA THR A 7 66.75 -17.33 -18.86
C THR A 7 66.18 -17.26 -17.46
N ALA A 8 65.59 -16.11 -17.10
CA ALA A 8 64.81 -15.92 -15.88
C ALA A 8 63.44 -16.60 -16.00
N GLU A 9 63.12 -17.45 -15.01
CA GLU A 9 61.81 -18.06 -14.81
C GLU A 9 60.76 -16.98 -14.48
N ILE A 10 59.72 -16.89 -15.32
CA ILE A 10 58.55 -16.07 -15.09
C ILE A 10 57.64 -16.84 -14.11
N LYS A 11 57.52 -16.33 -12.88
CA LYS A 11 56.49 -16.78 -11.94
C LYS A 11 55.14 -16.23 -12.39
N ASP A 12 54.25 -17.12 -12.80
CA ASP A 12 52.83 -16.84 -13.02
C ASP A 12 52.20 -16.31 -11.71
N GLU A 13 51.83 -15.02 -11.71
CA GLU A 13 50.86 -14.49 -10.76
C GLU A 13 49.47 -15.00 -11.13
N PRO A 14 48.66 -15.47 -10.16
CA PRO A 14 47.28 -15.85 -10.46
C PRO A 14 46.47 -14.60 -10.80
N ALA A 15 45.97 -14.56 -12.04
CA ALA A 15 45.00 -13.59 -12.50
C ALA A 15 43.81 -13.53 -11.52
N VAL A 16 43.65 -12.38 -10.87
CA VAL A 16 42.44 -12.07 -10.09
C VAL A 16 41.28 -11.96 -11.07
N GLY A 17 40.58 -13.07 -11.28
CA GLY A 17 39.31 -13.10 -11.99
C GLY A 17 38.23 -12.41 -11.16
N VAL A 18 38.11 -11.08 -11.27
CA VAL A 18 36.89 -10.38 -10.85
C VAL A 18 35.85 -10.54 -11.96
N ALA A 19 35.22 -11.72 -12.02
CA ALA A 19 33.89 -11.81 -12.59
C ALA A 19 32.96 -11.10 -11.59
N GLY A 20 32.70 -9.82 -11.83
CA GLY A 20 31.84 -9.01 -10.98
C GLY A 20 30.48 -9.69 -10.83
N VAL A 21 30.21 -10.24 -9.66
CA VAL A 21 28.86 -10.70 -9.32
C VAL A 21 27.99 -9.46 -9.36
N VAL A 22 27.17 -9.33 -10.41
CA VAL A 22 26.14 -8.30 -10.47
C VAL A 22 25.24 -8.56 -9.27
N ASP A 23 25.33 -7.70 -8.26
CA ASP A 23 24.50 -7.80 -7.07
C ASP A 23 23.05 -7.58 -7.48
N LYS A 24 22.32 -8.68 -7.63
CA LYS A 24 20.91 -8.65 -8.02
C LYS A 24 20.04 -7.88 -7.02
N TYR A 25 20.50 -7.74 -5.76
CA TYR A 25 19.80 -7.02 -4.71
C TYR A 25 20.23 -5.55 -4.60
N ASN A 26 20.94 -5.01 -5.58
CA ASN A 26 21.32 -3.60 -5.63
C ASN A 26 20.05 -2.71 -5.70
N VAL A 27 19.72 -2.09 -4.57
CA VAL A 27 18.52 -1.26 -4.38
C VAL A 27 18.53 -0.02 -5.27
N GLU A 28 19.68 0.63 -5.44
CA GLU A 28 19.81 1.84 -6.25
C GLU A 28 19.53 1.56 -7.73
N THR A 29 20.12 0.47 -8.25
CA THR A 29 19.86 0.01 -9.62
C THR A 29 18.38 -0.36 -9.80
N ALA A 30 17.80 -1.07 -8.84
CA ALA A 30 16.39 -1.47 -8.89
C ALA A 30 15.45 -0.25 -8.92
N GLU A 31 15.69 0.74 -8.06
CA GLU A 31 14.94 1.98 -8.00
C GLU A 31 15.08 2.82 -9.28
N LEU A 32 16.28 2.91 -9.84
CA LEU A 32 16.52 3.60 -11.12
C LEU A 32 15.76 2.93 -12.27
N LEU A 33 15.82 1.59 -12.36
CA LEU A 33 15.09 0.83 -13.38
C LEU A 33 13.57 1.02 -13.25
N ALA A 34 13.04 0.94 -12.03
CA ALA A 34 11.63 1.18 -11.75
C ALA A 34 11.19 2.61 -12.09
N SER A 35 12.03 3.60 -11.80
CA SER A 35 11.79 5.01 -12.15
C SER A 35 11.74 5.20 -13.67
N ASN A 36 12.71 4.65 -14.40
CA ASN A 36 12.75 4.75 -15.86
C ASN A 36 11.57 4.04 -16.52
N ALA A 37 11.16 2.87 -16.00
CA ALA A 37 10.06 2.08 -16.53
C ALA A 37 8.70 2.81 -16.50
N GLN A 38 8.48 3.76 -15.58
CA GLN A 38 7.25 4.57 -15.53
C GLN A 38 7.05 5.46 -16.77
N HIS A 39 8.13 5.78 -17.48
CA HIS A 39 8.10 6.64 -18.66
C HIS A 39 8.08 5.85 -19.98
N LEU A 40 8.09 4.52 -19.91
CA LEU A 40 8.11 3.65 -21.08
C LEU A 40 6.70 3.17 -21.44
N PRO A 41 6.44 2.85 -22.72
CA PRO A 41 5.24 2.11 -23.12
C PRO A 41 5.16 0.77 -22.38
N ILE A 42 3.94 0.29 -22.10
CA ILE A 42 3.72 -0.93 -21.31
C ILE A 42 4.47 -2.16 -21.84
N ALA A 43 4.60 -2.29 -23.16
CA ALA A 43 5.33 -3.39 -23.80
C ALA A 43 6.82 -3.44 -23.41
N GLN A 44 7.43 -2.28 -23.13
CA GLN A 44 8.82 -2.16 -22.70
C GLN A 44 8.95 -2.14 -21.18
N ALA A 45 7.98 -1.54 -20.47
CA ALA A 45 7.99 -1.45 -19.01
C ALA A 45 7.71 -2.81 -18.33
N ALA A 46 6.80 -3.61 -18.87
CA ALA A 46 6.39 -4.90 -18.31
C ALA A 46 7.56 -5.86 -18.03
N PRO A 47 8.48 -6.16 -18.97
CA PRO A 47 9.59 -7.06 -18.68
C PRO A 47 10.53 -6.53 -17.59
N ILE A 48 10.67 -5.21 -17.45
CA ILE A 48 11.47 -4.59 -16.38
C ILE A 48 10.81 -4.86 -15.03
N TYR A 49 9.51 -4.61 -14.90
CA TYR A 49 8.78 -4.88 -13.65
C TYR A 49 8.77 -6.36 -13.31
N GLU A 50 8.55 -7.26 -14.27
CA GLU A 50 8.60 -8.70 -14.03
C GLU A 50 9.96 -9.13 -13.48
N HIS A 51 11.06 -8.63 -14.04
CA HIS A 51 12.41 -8.90 -13.52
C HIS A 51 12.59 -8.35 -12.10
N LEU A 52 12.21 -7.10 -11.85
CA LEU A 52 12.31 -6.48 -10.52
C LEU A 52 11.52 -7.26 -9.46
N LEU A 53 10.32 -7.72 -9.81
CA LEU A 53 9.40 -8.40 -8.89
C LEU A 53 9.75 -9.87 -8.65
N ILE A 54 10.57 -10.49 -9.52
CA ILE A 54 11.23 -11.76 -9.21
C ILE A 54 12.23 -11.57 -8.05
N VAL A 55 12.96 -10.46 -8.04
CA VAL A 55 13.97 -10.17 -7.00
C VAL A 55 13.33 -9.61 -5.73
N PHE A 56 12.38 -8.70 -5.88
CA PHE A 56 11.73 -7.96 -4.79
C PHE A 56 10.21 -8.21 -4.78
N PRO A 57 9.75 -9.44 -4.48
CA PRO A 57 8.33 -9.82 -4.58
C PRO A 57 7.43 -9.10 -3.56
N THR A 58 8.00 -8.51 -2.50
CA THR A 58 7.28 -7.74 -1.48
C THR A 58 7.31 -6.23 -1.71
N ALA A 59 7.92 -5.77 -2.82
CA ALA A 59 8.00 -4.35 -3.16
C ALA A 59 6.65 -3.82 -3.65
N ALA A 60 5.77 -3.46 -2.72
CA ALA A 60 4.43 -2.94 -3.05
C ALA A 60 4.50 -1.67 -3.92
N LYS A 61 5.56 -0.87 -3.81
CA LYS A 61 5.86 0.26 -4.68
C LYS A 61 5.98 -0.16 -6.15
N PHE A 62 6.77 -1.20 -6.44
CA PHE A 62 6.97 -1.71 -7.80
C PHE A 62 5.70 -2.40 -8.31
N TRP A 63 5.01 -3.18 -7.48
CA TRP A 63 3.70 -3.75 -7.84
C TRP A 63 2.70 -2.67 -8.22
N LYS A 64 2.62 -1.59 -7.44
CA LYS A 64 1.71 -0.47 -7.70
C LYS A 64 2.04 0.21 -9.03
N GLN A 65 3.31 0.52 -9.28
CA GLN A 65 3.74 1.13 -10.54
C GLN A 65 3.41 0.23 -11.74
N TYR A 66 3.65 -1.07 -11.62
CA TYR A 66 3.35 -2.03 -12.67
C TYR A 66 1.86 -2.11 -12.99
N VAL A 67 1.02 -2.19 -11.95
CA VAL A 67 -0.44 -2.19 -12.12
C VAL A 67 -0.93 -0.87 -12.72
N GLU A 68 -0.45 0.27 -12.22
CA GLU A 68 -0.86 1.58 -12.73
C GLU A 68 -0.52 1.75 -14.22
N ALA A 69 0.59 1.16 -14.69
CA ALA A 69 0.96 1.16 -16.11
C ALA A 69 -0.05 0.37 -16.97
N HIS A 70 -0.55 -0.79 -16.51
CA HIS A 70 -1.62 -1.54 -17.20
C HIS A 70 -2.97 -0.84 -17.11
N MET A 71 -3.29 -0.20 -15.98
CA MET A 71 -4.50 0.60 -15.82
C MET A 71 -4.54 1.80 -16.78
N ALA A 72 -3.39 2.43 -17.05
CA ALA A 72 -3.27 3.59 -17.94
C ALA A 72 -3.61 3.25 -19.40
N VAL A 73 -3.34 2.02 -19.83
CA VAL A 73 -3.68 1.52 -21.17
C VAL A 73 -5.01 0.77 -21.21
N ASN A 74 -5.80 0.80 -20.13
CA ASN A 74 -7.08 0.10 -19.99
C ASN A 74 -7.01 -1.43 -20.20
N ASN A 75 -5.89 -2.05 -19.83
CA ASN A 75 -5.77 -3.52 -19.87
C ASN A 75 -6.29 -4.13 -18.56
N ASP A 76 -7.62 -4.25 -18.48
CA ASP A 76 -8.30 -4.69 -17.25
C ASP A 76 -8.00 -6.14 -16.87
N ASP A 77 -7.80 -7.03 -17.85
CA ASP A 77 -7.49 -8.44 -17.59
C ASP A 77 -6.08 -8.62 -17.02
N ALA A 78 -5.07 -7.98 -17.61
CA ALA A 78 -3.72 -7.98 -17.05
C ALA A 78 -3.70 -7.33 -15.65
N THR A 79 -4.44 -6.23 -15.47
CA THR A 79 -4.56 -5.56 -14.16
C THR A 79 -5.08 -6.52 -13.08
N LYS A 80 -6.13 -7.29 -13.36
CA LYS A 80 -6.68 -8.30 -12.42
C LYS A 80 -5.66 -9.40 -12.10
N GLN A 81 -4.95 -9.90 -13.12
CA GLN A 81 -3.92 -10.94 -12.95
C GLN A 81 -2.75 -10.47 -12.10
N ILE A 82 -2.36 -9.20 -12.21
CA ILE A 82 -1.28 -8.66 -11.37
C ILE A 82 -1.77 -8.51 -9.92
N PHE A 83 -2.97 -7.97 -9.71
CA PHE A 83 -3.53 -7.87 -8.35
C PHE A 83 -3.67 -9.24 -7.65
N SER A 84 -4.05 -10.29 -8.37
CA SER A 84 -4.14 -11.64 -7.78
C SER A 84 -2.78 -12.20 -7.33
N ARG A 85 -1.68 -11.75 -7.93
CA ARG A 85 -0.31 -12.14 -7.54
C ARG A 85 0.18 -11.38 -6.30
N CYS A 86 -0.20 -10.11 -6.15
CA CYS A 86 0.46 -9.22 -5.19
C CYS A 86 -0.35 -8.85 -3.95
N LEU A 87 -1.70 -8.78 -4.02
CA LEU A 87 -2.49 -8.14 -2.95
C LEU A 87 -2.30 -8.79 -1.58
N LEU A 88 -2.37 -10.11 -1.50
CA LEU A 88 -2.27 -10.84 -0.23
C LEU A 88 -0.82 -10.98 0.26
N ASN A 89 0.15 -10.77 -0.62
CA ASN A 89 1.58 -10.78 -0.28
C ASN A 89 2.09 -9.38 0.13
N CYS A 90 1.39 -8.31 -0.26
CA CYS A 90 1.76 -6.92 -0.05
C CYS A 90 0.59 -6.13 0.56
N LEU A 91 0.56 -6.04 1.89
CA LEU A 91 -0.53 -5.39 2.63
C LEU A 91 -0.38 -3.86 2.78
N GLN A 92 0.33 -3.21 1.87
CA GLN A 92 0.55 -1.76 1.95
C GLN A 92 -0.65 -0.96 1.41
N ILE A 93 -1.09 0.04 2.18
CA ILE A 93 -2.24 0.89 1.86
C ILE A 93 -2.20 1.50 0.44
N PRO A 94 -1.08 2.03 -0.07
CA PRO A 94 -1.05 2.60 -1.43
C PRO A 94 -1.42 1.59 -2.52
N LEU A 95 -1.01 0.33 -2.39
CA LEU A 95 -1.32 -0.74 -3.36
C LEU A 95 -2.80 -1.12 -3.28
N TRP A 96 -3.34 -1.30 -2.07
CA TRP A 96 -4.76 -1.60 -1.87
C TRP A 96 -5.68 -0.45 -2.30
N ARG A 97 -5.25 0.81 -2.14
CA ARG A 97 -5.99 1.97 -2.67
C ARG A 97 -5.94 2.03 -4.19
N CYS A 98 -4.87 1.54 -4.82
CA CYS A 98 -4.83 1.35 -6.27
C CYS A 98 -5.86 0.30 -6.71
N TYR A 99 -5.94 -0.82 -5.99
CA TYR A 99 -6.94 -1.87 -6.21
C TYR A 99 -8.38 -1.35 -6.16
N ILE A 100 -8.76 -0.62 -5.10
CA ILE A 100 -10.14 -0.15 -5.00
C ILE A 100 -10.47 0.90 -6.07
N ARG A 101 -9.48 1.70 -6.51
CA ARG A 101 -9.64 2.63 -7.65
C ARG A 101 -9.94 1.86 -8.94
N PHE A 102 -9.24 0.76 -9.19
CA PHE A 102 -9.50 -0.11 -10.33
C PHE A 102 -10.89 -0.74 -10.27
N ILE A 103 -11.28 -1.33 -9.13
CA ILE A 103 -12.60 -1.96 -8.98
C ILE A 103 -13.72 -0.94 -9.22
N ARG A 104 -13.61 0.26 -8.63
CA ARG A 104 -14.58 1.35 -8.87
C ARG A 104 -14.69 1.70 -10.35
N LYS A 105 -13.57 1.85 -11.06
CA LYS A 105 -13.55 2.15 -12.50
C LYS A 105 -14.26 1.08 -13.32
N VAL A 106 -13.96 -0.19 -13.07
CA VAL A 106 -14.55 -1.33 -13.82
C VAL A 106 -16.04 -1.49 -13.55
N ASN A 107 -16.50 -1.09 -12.36
CA ASN A 107 -17.88 -1.28 -11.93
C ASN A 107 -18.77 -0.03 -12.08
N ASP A 108 -18.19 1.13 -12.39
CA ASP A 108 -18.89 2.42 -12.46
C ASP A 108 -20.14 2.40 -13.36
N LYS A 109 -20.05 1.71 -14.50
CA LYS A 109 -21.13 1.64 -15.51
C LYS A 109 -22.10 0.46 -15.31
N LYS A 110 -21.96 -0.33 -14.24
CA LYS A 110 -22.76 -1.55 -14.01
C LYS A 110 -23.95 -1.34 -13.07
N GLY A 111 -24.30 -0.09 -12.76
CA GLY A 111 -25.46 0.23 -11.92
C GLY A 111 -25.40 -0.43 -10.53
N LEU A 112 -26.51 -1.00 -10.08
CA LEU A 112 -26.64 -1.61 -8.75
C LEU A 112 -25.70 -2.81 -8.54
N GLU A 113 -25.50 -3.65 -9.57
CA GLU A 113 -24.57 -4.78 -9.50
C GLU A 113 -23.13 -4.27 -9.29
N GLY A 114 -22.72 -3.23 -10.02
CA GLY A 114 -21.42 -2.60 -9.85
C GLY A 114 -21.21 -2.01 -8.46
N GLN A 115 -22.26 -1.41 -7.88
CA GLN A 115 -22.24 -0.88 -6.52
C GLN A 115 -22.08 -2.02 -5.48
N GLU A 116 -22.78 -3.13 -5.66
CA GLU A 116 -22.66 -4.31 -4.80
C GLU A 116 -21.25 -4.89 -4.83
N GLU A 117 -20.69 -5.10 -6.03
CA GLU A 117 -19.32 -5.61 -6.20
C GLU A 117 -18.27 -4.65 -5.65
N THR A 118 -18.48 -3.34 -5.79
CA THR A 118 -17.60 -2.33 -5.19
C THR A 118 -17.67 -2.37 -3.66
N ARG A 119 -18.87 -2.56 -3.08
CA ARG A 119 -19.03 -2.71 -1.63
C ARG A 119 -18.30 -3.94 -1.11
N LYS A 120 -18.48 -5.10 -1.76
CA LYS A 120 -17.75 -6.34 -1.43
C LYS A 120 -16.25 -6.15 -1.50
N ALA A 121 -15.74 -5.42 -2.49
CA ALA A 121 -14.31 -5.12 -2.60
C ALA A 121 -13.79 -4.21 -1.48
N PHE A 122 -14.58 -3.23 -1.03
CA PHE A 122 -14.24 -2.44 0.17
C PHE A 122 -14.25 -3.30 1.43
N ASP A 123 -15.26 -4.16 1.62
CA ASP A 123 -15.34 -5.05 2.78
C ASP A 123 -14.15 -6.04 2.80
N PHE A 124 -13.77 -6.57 1.63
CA PHE A 124 -12.56 -7.36 1.44
C PHE A 124 -11.30 -6.57 1.79
N MET A 125 -11.13 -5.36 1.26
CA MET A 125 -9.98 -4.51 1.59
C MET A 125 -9.89 -4.21 3.09
N LEU A 126 -11.02 -3.87 3.73
CA LEU A 126 -11.06 -3.55 5.15
C LEU A 126 -10.79 -4.75 6.06
N SER A 127 -11.07 -5.98 5.61
CA SER A 127 -10.75 -7.19 6.39
C SER A 127 -9.24 -7.47 6.47
N TYR A 128 -8.46 -7.02 5.49
CA TYR A 128 -7.00 -7.17 5.47
C TYR A 128 -6.26 -5.95 6.00
N VAL A 129 -6.61 -4.75 5.52
CA VAL A 129 -5.85 -3.52 5.81
C VAL A 129 -6.59 -2.51 6.67
N GLY A 130 -7.80 -2.84 7.14
CA GLY A 130 -8.62 -1.91 7.94
C GLY A 130 -7.99 -1.50 9.27
N ALA A 131 -7.18 -2.37 9.89
CA ALA A 131 -6.50 -2.12 11.17
C ALA A 131 -5.13 -1.43 11.04
N ASP A 132 -4.65 -1.25 9.81
CA ASP A 132 -3.37 -0.60 9.52
C ASP A 132 -3.39 0.87 10.00
N ILE A 133 -2.25 1.38 10.49
CA ILE A 133 -2.18 2.76 11.00
C ILE A 133 -2.41 3.81 9.90
N ALA A 134 -2.08 3.47 8.64
CA ALA A 134 -2.32 4.28 7.46
C ALA A 134 -3.68 4.00 6.79
N SER A 135 -4.56 3.19 7.39
CA SER A 135 -5.86 2.85 6.79
C SER A 135 -6.90 3.98 6.80
N GLY A 136 -6.63 5.11 7.46
CA GLY A 136 -7.56 6.25 7.56
C GLY A 136 -8.20 6.65 6.22
N PRO A 137 -7.42 6.87 5.14
CA PRO A 137 -7.97 7.15 3.81
C PRO A 137 -8.85 6.05 3.24
N VAL A 138 -8.61 4.77 3.59
CA VAL A 138 -9.47 3.65 3.16
C VAL A 138 -10.86 3.76 3.78
N TRP A 139 -10.92 4.04 5.09
CA TRP A 139 -12.18 4.27 5.78
C TRP A 139 -12.94 5.47 5.22
N MET A 140 -12.23 6.58 4.98
CA MET A 140 -12.82 7.79 4.39
C MET A 140 -13.35 7.53 2.96
N ASP A 141 -12.59 6.83 2.12
CA ASP A 141 -13.00 6.44 0.77
C ASP A 141 -14.26 5.53 0.81
N TYR A 142 -14.33 4.58 1.75
CA TYR A 142 -15.51 3.70 1.93
C TYR A 142 -16.74 4.46 2.42
N ILE A 143 -16.59 5.33 3.41
CA ILE A 143 -17.69 6.17 3.93
C ILE A 143 -18.21 7.10 2.83
N ALA A 144 -17.32 7.72 2.05
CA ALA A 144 -17.70 8.55 0.90
C ALA A 144 -18.46 7.73 -0.15
N PHE A 145 -18.00 6.51 -0.44
CA PHE A 145 -18.71 5.60 -1.33
C PHE A 145 -20.12 5.27 -0.83
N LEU A 146 -20.29 4.89 0.45
CA LEU A 146 -21.59 4.60 1.03
C LEU A 146 -22.55 5.80 0.98
N LYS A 147 -22.03 7.01 1.26
CA LYS A 147 -22.81 8.25 1.14
C LYS A 147 -23.24 8.55 -0.30
N SER A 148 -22.43 8.15 -1.29
CA SER A 148 -22.71 8.40 -2.71
C SER A 148 -23.74 7.45 -3.33
N LEU A 149 -24.05 6.33 -2.67
CA LEU A 149 -25.04 5.37 -3.17
C LEU A 149 -26.42 6.04 -3.29
N PRO A 150 -27.17 5.82 -4.38
CA PRO A 150 -28.51 6.39 -4.53
C PRO A 150 -29.47 5.83 -3.48
N ALA A 151 -30.46 6.63 -3.10
CA ALA A 151 -31.60 6.23 -2.29
C ALA A 151 -32.86 6.82 -2.92
N LEU A 152 -33.75 5.97 -3.41
CA LEU A 152 -34.95 6.35 -4.16
C LEU A 152 -36.13 6.72 -3.26
N ASN A 153 -36.09 6.26 -2.01
CA ASN A 153 -37.16 6.45 -1.03
C ASN A 153 -36.58 6.60 0.40
N ALA A 154 -37.45 6.99 1.33
CA ALA A 154 -37.06 7.22 2.73
C ALA A 154 -36.54 5.96 3.45
N GLN A 155 -36.99 4.77 3.04
CA GLN A 155 -36.51 3.51 3.62
C GLN A 155 -35.07 3.22 3.19
N GLU A 156 -34.76 3.36 1.91
CA GLU A 156 -33.40 3.24 1.37
C GLU A 156 -32.47 4.31 1.96
N GLU A 157 -32.96 5.54 2.15
CA GLU A 157 -32.21 6.61 2.81
C GLU A 157 -31.82 6.21 4.23
N SER A 158 -32.77 5.67 4.99
CA SER A 158 -32.54 5.18 6.36
C SER A 158 -31.53 4.02 6.40
N GLN A 159 -31.60 3.10 5.44
CA GLN A 159 -30.63 2.00 5.30
C GLN A 159 -29.22 2.52 4.98
N ARG A 160 -29.12 3.47 4.04
CA ARG A 160 -27.85 4.12 3.68
C ARG A 160 -27.24 4.84 4.88
N MET A 161 -28.02 5.64 5.59
CA MET A 161 -27.57 6.33 6.81
C MET A 161 -27.12 5.35 7.89
N THR A 162 -27.82 4.21 8.04
CA THR A 162 -27.41 3.15 8.96
C THR A 162 -26.08 2.50 8.55
N ALA A 163 -25.85 2.26 7.26
CA ALA A 163 -24.59 1.72 6.76
C ALA A 163 -23.43 2.71 6.97
N VAL A 164 -23.63 3.99 6.65
CA VAL A 164 -22.65 5.05 6.88
C VAL A 164 -22.29 5.17 8.36
N ARG A 165 -23.29 5.14 9.25
CA ARG A 165 -23.10 5.14 10.71
C ARG A 165 -22.24 3.97 11.16
N LYS A 166 -22.56 2.74 10.72
CA LYS A 166 -21.77 1.54 11.06
C LYS A 166 -20.32 1.65 10.60
N ALA A 167 -20.08 2.21 9.42
CA ALA A 167 -18.73 2.43 8.90
C ALA A 167 -17.96 3.46 9.76
N TYR A 168 -18.57 4.60 10.08
CA TYR A 168 -17.96 5.58 11.00
C TYR A 168 -17.62 4.96 12.35
N GLN A 169 -18.57 4.26 12.97
CA GLN A 169 -18.41 3.66 14.29
C GLN A 169 -17.25 2.66 14.36
N LYS A 170 -17.00 1.91 13.27
CA LYS A 170 -15.81 1.06 13.15
C LYS A 170 -14.52 1.89 12.95
N ALA A 171 -14.59 2.91 12.11
CA ALA A 171 -13.42 3.73 11.78
C ALA A 171 -12.91 4.54 12.98
N ILE A 172 -13.79 5.13 13.80
CA ILE A 172 -13.42 5.96 14.97
C ILE A 172 -12.81 5.16 16.12
N ILE A 173 -13.01 3.84 16.15
CA ILE A 173 -12.37 2.94 17.13
C ILE A 173 -11.09 2.29 16.57
N THR A 174 -10.70 2.63 15.34
CA THR A 174 -9.48 2.12 14.71
C THR A 174 -8.33 3.12 14.91
N PRO A 175 -7.20 2.72 15.53
CA PRO A 175 -6.05 3.61 15.77
C PRO A 175 -5.26 3.96 14.48
N THR A 176 -5.76 4.92 13.71
CA THR A 176 -5.17 5.38 12.43
C THR A 176 -4.64 6.82 12.50
N HIS A 177 -3.82 7.22 11.52
CA HIS A 177 -3.37 8.61 11.36
C HIS A 177 -4.51 9.64 11.26
N HIS A 178 -5.71 9.22 10.87
CA HIS A 178 -6.84 10.11 10.62
C HIS A 178 -7.95 9.99 11.68
N VAL A 179 -7.70 9.30 12.80
CA VAL A 179 -8.72 9.02 13.83
C VAL A 179 -9.43 10.28 14.34
N GLU A 180 -8.71 11.40 14.48
CA GLU A 180 -9.27 12.68 14.91
C GLU A 180 -10.16 13.33 13.83
N GLN A 181 -9.73 13.28 12.56
CA GLN A 181 -10.51 13.78 11.44
C GLN A 181 -11.80 12.98 11.26
N ILE A 182 -11.71 11.64 11.32
CA ILE A 182 -12.86 10.75 11.20
C ILE A 182 -13.86 10.97 12.35
N TRP A 183 -13.37 11.22 13.58
CA TRP A 183 -14.23 11.56 14.72
C TRP A 183 -14.99 12.87 14.47
N LYS A 184 -14.31 13.93 14.03
CA LYS A 184 -14.96 15.21 13.67
C LYS A 184 -16.03 15.02 12.59
N ASP A 185 -15.75 14.21 11.58
CA ASP A 185 -16.70 13.91 10.51
C ASP A 185 -17.89 13.07 10.99
N TYR A 186 -17.68 12.17 11.96
CA TYR A 186 -18.74 11.41 12.61
C TYR A 186 -19.65 12.32 13.46
N GLU A 187 -19.09 13.27 14.22
CA GLU A 187 -19.85 14.26 14.97
C GLU A 187 -20.75 15.09 14.04
N ASN A 188 -20.19 15.58 12.93
CA ASN A 188 -20.94 16.33 11.93
C ASN A 188 -22.06 15.48 11.31
N PHE A 189 -21.75 14.23 10.98
CA PHE A 189 -22.71 13.28 10.42
C PHE A 189 -23.89 13.06 11.38
N GLU A 190 -23.64 12.68 12.63
CA GLU A 190 -24.74 12.40 13.57
C GLU A 190 -25.60 13.63 13.84
N ASN A 191 -24.99 14.82 13.99
CA ASN A 191 -25.73 16.07 14.17
C ASN A 191 -26.57 16.45 12.95
N SER A 192 -26.12 16.09 11.74
CA SER A 192 -26.87 16.32 10.50
C SER A 192 -28.06 15.37 10.35
N VAL A 193 -27.97 14.15 10.89
CA VAL A 193 -29.06 13.15 10.84
C VAL A 193 -30.11 13.45 11.91
N SER A 194 -29.70 13.61 13.17
CA SER A 194 -30.60 14.00 14.26
C SER A 194 -29.82 14.47 15.48
N ARG A 195 -29.94 15.76 15.83
CA ARG A 195 -29.30 16.33 17.03
C ARG A 195 -29.71 15.65 18.33
N GLN A 196 -30.97 15.18 18.41
CA GLN A 196 -31.48 14.50 19.60
C GLN A 196 -30.80 13.13 19.80
N LEU A 197 -30.67 12.35 18.72
CA LEU A 197 -29.99 11.04 18.77
C LEU A 197 -28.48 11.19 18.89
N ALA A 198 -27.90 12.21 18.25
CA ALA A 198 -26.47 12.48 18.26
C ALA A 198 -25.90 12.57 19.67
N LYS A 199 -26.59 13.25 20.60
CA LYS A 199 -26.10 13.39 21.98
C LYS A 199 -25.82 12.04 22.66
N GLY A 200 -26.71 11.06 22.49
CA GLY A 200 -26.53 9.72 23.05
C GLY A 200 -25.40 8.94 22.37
N LEU A 201 -25.41 8.92 21.03
CA LEU A 201 -24.41 8.19 20.25
C LEU A 201 -22.98 8.74 20.43
N LEU A 202 -22.83 10.06 20.46
CA LEU A 202 -21.54 10.70 20.68
C LEU A 202 -21.03 10.43 22.10
N SER A 203 -21.90 10.54 23.11
CA SER A 203 -21.54 10.20 24.50
C SER A 203 -21.11 8.73 24.64
N GLU A 204 -21.75 7.80 23.93
CA GLU A 204 -21.40 6.38 23.97
C GLU A 204 -20.03 6.10 23.33
N TYR A 205 -19.73 6.75 22.20
CA TYR A 205 -18.52 6.48 21.43
C TYR A 205 -17.31 7.35 21.81
N GLN A 206 -17.51 8.48 22.49
CA GLN A 206 -16.43 9.35 22.97
C GLN A 206 -15.33 8.59 23.74
N PRO A 207 -15.61 7.74 24.75
CA PRO A 207 -14.57 6.99 25.44
C PRO A 207 -13.85 5.98 24.53
N LYS A 208 -14.57 5.35 23.59
CA LYS A 208 -14.01 4.39 22.63
C LYS A 208 -13.04 5.08 21.66
N TYR A 209 -13.43 6.24 21.13
CA TYR A 209 -12.57 7.10 20.31
C TYR A 209 -11.34 7.58 21.09
N ASN A 210 -11.52 8.05 22.34
CA ASN A 210 -10.40 8.51 23.17
C ASN A 210 -9.37 7.40 23.38
N SER A 211 -9.82 6.16 23.59
CA SER A 211 -8.95 4.98 23.67
C SER A 211 -8.21 4.72 22.36
N ALA A 212 -8.91 4.71 21.22
CA ALA A 212 -8.29 4.51 19.91
C ALA A 212 -7.25 5.59 19.58
N ARG A 213 -7.53 6.85 19.94
CA ARG A 213 -6.59 7.97 19.80
C ARG A 213 -5.34 7.80 20.68
N ALA A 214 -5.50 7.33 21.91
CA ALA A 214 -4.37 7.05 22.80
C ALA A 214 -3.48 5.95 22.23
N VAL A 215 -4.06 4.82 21.79
CA VAL A 215 -3.34 3.72 21.13
C VAL A 215 -2.63 4.20 19.87
N TYR A 216 -3.27 5.05 19.06
CA TYR A 216 -2.65 5.63 17.87
C TYR A 216 -1.39 6.43 18.23
N ARG A 217 -1.44 7.27 19.27
CA ARG A 217 -0.29 8.08 19.71
C ARG A 217 0.88 7.21 20.13
N GLU A 218 0.63 6.10 20.82
CA GLU A 218 1.68 5.13 21.16
C GLU A 218 2.23 4.43 19.91
N ARG A 219 1.38 3.87 19.05
CA ARG A 219 1.80 3.19 17.80
C ARG A 219 2.65 4.10 16.91
N LYS A 220 2.27 5.37 16.79
CA LYS A 220 2.95 6.34 15.92
C LYS A 220 4.44 6.51 16.26
N LYS A 221 4.81 6.44 17.55
CA LYS A 221 6.20 6.58 18.00
C LYS A 221 7.10 5.54 17.34
N TYR A 222 6.64 4.29 17.27
CA TYR A 222 7.38 3.17 16.69
C TYR A 222 7.33 3.16 15.17
N VAL A 223 6.20 3.54 14.58
CA VAL A 223 6.00 3.46 13.12
C VAL A 223 6.75 4.56 12.36
N ASN A 224 6.95 5.74 12.97
CA ASN A 224 7.60 6.87 12.29
C ASN A 224 9.06 6.59 11.88
N GLU A 225 9.73 5.67 12.56
CA GLU A 225 11.14 5.31 12.28
C GLU A 225 11.25 4.20 11.22
N VAL A 226 10.13 3.62 10.79
CA VAL A 226 10.10 2.52 9.82
C VAL A 226 9.95 3.07 8.41
N ASP A 227 10.93 2.77 7.55
CA ASP A 227 10.78 2.98 6.10
C ASP A 227 9.99 1.82 5.48
N TRP A 228 8.73 2.09 5.16
CA TRP A 228 7.83 1.14 4.52
C TRP A 228 8.15 0.89 3.04
N ASN A 229 9.00 1.72 2.40
CA ASN A 229 9.38 1.55 1.00
C ASN A 229 10.71 0.81 0.83
N MET A 230 11.36 0.43 1.93
CA MET A 230 12.64 -0.29 1.87
C MET A 230 12.47 -1.63 1.16
N LEU A 231 13.37 -1.92 0.22
CA LEU A 231 13.39 -3.21 -0.49
C LEU A 231 13.99 -4.29 0.41
N ALA A 232 13.39 -5.49 0.38
CA ALA A 232 13.90 -6.64 1.10
C ALA A 232 15.22 -7.13 0.48
N VAL A 233 16.29 -7.10 1.27
CA VAL A 233 17.63 -7.58 0.88
C VAL A 233 18.15 -8.60 1.91
N PRO A 234 18.94 -9.61 1.50
CA PRO A 234 19.59 -10.51 2.45
C PRO A 234 20.54 -9.76 3.39
N PRO A 235 20.72 -10.22 4.65
CA PRO A 235 21.73 -9.65 5.54
C PRO A 235 23.13 -9.81 4.95
N SER A 236 23.80 -8.70 4.62
CA SER A 236 25.13 -8.68 3.99
C SER A 236 26.28 -8.48 4.98
N GLY A 237 26.01 -8.49 6.29
CA GLY A 237 27.04 -8.41 7.35
C GLY A 237 27.72 -7.04 7.51
N SER A 238 27.52 -6.09 6.60
CA SER A 238 27.95 -4.70 6.79
C SER A 238 26.92 -3.92 7.61
N TYR A 239 27.05 -3.98 8.93
CA TYR A 239 26.33 -3.09 9.86
C TYR A 239 26.83 -1.63 9.80
N LYS A 240 27.88 -1.36 9.01
CA LYS A 240 28.44 -0.03 8.80
C LYS A 240 27.95 0.52 7.48
N VAL A 241 26.74 1.10 7.50
CA VAL A 241 26.31 2.38 6.88
C VAL A 241 24.78 2.40 7.00
N PHE A 242 24.26 2.53 8.21
CA PHE A 242 22.96 3.16 8.53
C PHE A 242 23.00 3.55 10.01
N SER A 243 23.95 4.42 10.35
CA SER A 243 24.03 5.03 11.68
C SER A 243 22.99 6.15 11.76
N ALA A 244 21.75 5.76 12.00
CA ALA A 244 20.73 6.47 12.76
C ALA A 244 19.46 5.61 12.70
N SER A 245 18.94 5.21 13.86
CA SER A 245 17.61 4.62 14.02
C SER A 245 17.47 3.11 13.73
N PHE A 246 18.29 2.28 14.37
CA PHE A 246 17.85 0.92 14.69
C PHE A 246 18.41 0.47 16.03
N LEU A 247 17.66 0.74 17.12
CA LEU A 247 17.77 -0.05 18.34
C LEU A 247 16.80 -1.22 18.20
N MET A 248 17.37 -2.42 18.09
CA MET A 248 16.65 -3.68 18.20
C MET A 248 15.97 -3.80 19.56
N LEU A 249 14.82 -4.48 19.55
CA LEU A 249 14.07 -5.00 20.70
C LEU A 249 14.95 -5.68 21.76
#